data_AF-A0A832JS00-F1
#
_entry.id   AF-A0A832JS00-F1
#
_cell.length_a   1.000
_cell.length_b   1.000
_cell.length_c   1.000
_cell.angle_alpha   90.00
_cell.angle_beta   90.00
_cell.angle_gamma   90.00
#
_symmetry.space_group_name_H-M   'P 1'
#
loop_
_entity.id
_entity.type
_entity.pdbx_description
1 polymer ?
#
loop_
_entity_poly.entity_id
_entity_poly.type
_entity_poly.pdbx_seq_one_letter_code
_entity_poly.pdbx_strand_id
1 'polypeptide(L)'
;DGREVKGLRLSFSEEELKGALAQVMRREGIYFVRAWINEGELRVGDDIMMVLVAGRFRSDVLPALSELVEAIKSRVVREEEMT
;
A
#
# COMPACT_ATOMS: atom_id res chain seq x y z
N ASP A 1 -4.29 -21.19 -11.58
CA ASP A 1 -5.15 -21.52 -12.74
C ASP A 1 -4.63 -21.13 -14.11
N GLY A 2 -3.54 -20.36 -14.26
CA GLY A 2 -2.90 -20.12 -15.57
C GLY A 2 -3.76 -19.41 -16.62
N ARG A 3 -4.93 -18.89 -16.22
CA ARG A 3 -5.83 -18.09 -17.06
C ARG A 3 -5.26 -16.68 -17.19
N GLU A 4 -5.43 -16.09 -18.35
CA GLU A 4 -4.99 -14.72 -18.63
C GLU A 4 -5.81 -13.74 -17.78
N VAL A 5 -5.14 -12.99 -16.90
CA VAL A 5 -5.77 -11.97 -16.06
C VAL A 5 -6.06 -10.76 -16.94
N LYS A 6 -7.34 -10.40 -17.05
CA LYS A 6 -7.80 -9.25 -17.84
C LYS A 6 -7.80 -7.94 -17.03
N GLY A 7 -7.78 -8.05 -15.70
CA GLY A 7 -7.74 -6.92 -14.78
C GLY A 7 -7.87 -7.36 -13.33
N LEU A 8 -7.93 -6.38 -12.44
CA LEU A 8 -8.05 -6.56 -11.00
C LEU A 8 -9.14 -5.64 -10.46
N ARG A 9 -10.08 -6.16 -9.69
CA ARG A 9 -10.96 -5.31 -8.88
C ARG A 9 -10.34 -5.13 -7.50
N LEU A 10 -10.06 -3.88 -7.17
CA LEU A 10 -9.38 -3.46 -5.95
C LEU A 10 -10.36 -2.69 -5.05
N SER A 11 -10.39 -3.02 -3.77
CA SER A 11 -11.04 -2.23 -2.74
C SER A 11 -10.15 -2.17 -1.51
N PHE A 12 -10.37 -1.20 -0.62
CA PHE A 12 -9.55 -1.09 0.58
C PHE A 12 -10.33 -0.56 1.78
N SER A 13 -9.80 -0.83 2.98
CA SER A 13 -10.33 -0.27 4.23
C SER A 13 -9.61 1.01 4.60
N GLU A 14 -10.34 2.13 4.61
CA GLU A 14 -9.78 3.41 5.06
C GLU A 14 -9.31 3.37 6.52
N GLU A 15 -10.01 2.64 7.38
CA GLU A 15 -9.67 2.55 8.81
C GLU A 15 -8.35 1.80 8.99
N GLU A 16 -8.20 0.65 8.33
CA GLU A 16 -6.97 -0.16 8.38
C GLU A 16 -5.81 0.61 7.74
N LEU A 17 -6.06 1.37 6.67
CA LEU A 17 -5.07 2.25 6.06
C LEU A 17 -4.61 3.33 7.04
N LYS A 18 -5.54 4.05 7.68
CA LYS A 18 -5.22 5.09 8.69
C LYS A 18 -4.41 4.49 9.85
N GLY A 19 -4.78 3.30 10.32
CA GLY A 19 -4.04 2.57 11.34
C GLY A 19 -2.61 2.23 10.93
N ALA A 20 -2.42 1.72 9.72
CA ALA A 20 -1.10 1.39 9.17
C ALA A 20 -0.21 2.63 9.01
N LEU A 21 -0.75 3.72 8.47
CA LEU A 21 -0.01 4.99 8.32
C LEU A 21 0.41 5.55 9.70
N ALA A 22 -0.51 5.53 10.67
CA ALA A 22 -0.24 6.01 12.02
C ALA A 22 0.82 5.16 12.74
N GLN A 23 0.84 3.84 12.53
CA GLN A 23 1.86 2.95 13.08
C GLN A 23 3.25 3.30 12.58
N VAL A 24 3.41 3.45 11.26
CA VAL A 24 4.71 3.76 10.63
C VAL A 24 5.16 5.17 11.01
N MET A 25 4.23 6.12 11.09
CA MET A 25 4.53 7.50 11.45
C MET A 25 5.01 7.68 12.90
N ARG A 26 4.79 6.69 13.79
CA ARG A 26 5.33 6.71 15.16
C ARG A 26 6.77 6.21 15.27
N ARG A 27 7.37 5.69 14.19
CA ARG A 27 8.75 5.21 14.22
C ARG A 27 9.74 6.37 14.37
N GLU A 28 10.81 6.10 15.11
CA GLU A 28 11.91 7.05 15.24
C GLU A 28 12.51 7.36 13.86
N GLY A 29 12.80 8.65 13.62
CA GLY A 29 13.38 9.10 12.37
C GLY A 29 12.38 9.28 11.22
N ILE A 30 11.10 8.94 11.39
CA ILE A 30 10.05 9.19 10.39
C ILE A 30 9.35 10.52 10.68
N TYR A 31 9.18 11.34 9.65
CA TYR A 31 8.62 12.69 9.74
C TYR A 31 7.30 12.84 9.02
N PHE A 32 7.07 12.05 7.97
CA PHE A 32 5.83 12.09 7.23
C PHE A 32 5.55 10.76 6.52
N VAL A 33 4.28 10.37 6.48
CA VAL A 33 3.82 9.16 5.80
C VAL A 33 2.51 9.47 5.08
N ARG A 34 2.41 9.05 3.82
CA ARG A 34 1.16 9.13 3.04
C ARG A 34 1.08 7.96 2.07
N ALA A 35 -0.14 7.50 1.81
CA ALA A 35 -0.42 6.55 0.76
C ALA A 35 -1.64 6.99 -0.04
N TRP A 36 -1.66 6.61 -1.31
CA TRP A 36 -2.78 6.69 -2.23
C TRP A 36 -3.00 5.30 -2.78
N ILE A 37 -4.24 4.83 -2.77
CA ILE A 37 -4.63 3.51 -3.26
C ILE A 37 -5.76 3.75 -4.25
N ASN A 38 -5.66 3.15 -5.44
CA ASN A 38 -6.75 3.17 -6.39
C ASN A 38 -7.86 2.21 -5.94
N GLU A 39 -9.10 2.46 -6.33
CA GLU A 39 -10.24 1.59 -6.00
C GLU A 39 -11.11 1.40 -7.24
N GLY A 40 -11.72 0.23 -7.37
CA GLY A 40 -12.51 -0.17 -8.53
C GLY A 40 -11.75 -1.13 -9.45
N GLU A 41 -12.02 -1.06 -10.75
CA GLU A 41 -11.42 -1.94 -11.75
C GLU A 41 -10.12 -1.34 -12.30
N LEU A 42 -9.03 -2.11 -12.20
CA LEU A 42 -7.71 -1.80 -12.71
C LEU A 42 -7.37 -2.72 -13.88
N ARG A 43 -6.76 -2.17 -14.92
CA ARG A 43 -6.25 -2.92 -16.06
C ARG A 43 -4.82 -3.36 -15.79
N VAL A 44 -4.36 -4.35 -16.55
CA VAL A 44 -2.95 -4.75 -16.52
C VAL A 44 -2.07 -3.55 -16.88
N GLY A 45 -1.15 -3.21 -15.97
CA GLY A 45 -0.26 -2.06 -16.10
C GLY A 45 -0.71 -0.81 -15.34
N ASP A 46 -1.93 -0.77 -14.81
CA ASP A 46 -2.36 0.33 -13.94
C ASP A 46 -1.70 0.24 -12.55
N ASP A 47 -1.36 1.39 -11.97
CA ASP A 47 -0.81 1.45 -10.62
C ASP A 47 -1.89 1.07 -9.59
N ILE A 48 -1.51 0.22 -8.62
CA ILE A 48 -2.38 -0.18 -7.50
C ILE A 48 -2.34 0.88 -6.40
N MET A 49 -1.13 1.29 -6.00
CA MET A 49 -0.90 2.21 -4.91
C MET A 49 0.39 3.01 -5.10
N MET A 50 0.41 4.20 -4.51
CA MET A 50 1.60 5.00 -4.33
C MET A 50 1.80 5.27 -2.84
N VAL A 51 3.03 5.07 -2.36
CA VAL A 51 3.37 5.23 -0.94
C VAL A 51 4.56 6.17 -0.82
N LEU A 52 4.48 7.10 0.14
CA LEU A 52 5.53 8.07 0.44
C LEU A 52 5.85 8.02 1.93
N VAL A 53 7.14 7.81 2.22
CA VAL A 53 7.69 7.87 3.57
C VAL A 53 8.87 8.83 3.56
N ALA A 54 8.79 9.89 4.36
CA ALA A 54 9.88 10.85 4.54
C ALA A 54 10.42 10.75 5.97
N GLY A 55 11.75 10.75 6.09
CA GLY A 55 12.44 10.61 7.36
C GLY A 55 13.89 11.09 7.29
N ARG A 56 14.60 10.91 8.40
CA ARG A 56 15.95 11.44 8.61
C ARG A 56 17.00 10.74 7.74
N PHE A 57 17.15 9.43 7.91
CA PHE A 57 18.16 8.63 7.22
C PHE A 57 17.55 7.50 6.43
N ARG A 58 18.25 7.09 5.36
CA ARG A 58 17.86 5.94 4.54
C ARG A 58 17.69 4.66 5.35
N SER A 59 18.50 4.47 6.40
CA SER A 59 18.43 3.34 7.34
C SER A 59 17.08 3.27 8.06
N ASP A 60 16.43 4.40 8.28
CA ASP A 60 15.15 4.48 8.99
C ASP A 60 13.99 4.38 8.00
N VAL A 61 14.12 5.08 6.86
CA VAL A 61 13.08 5.22 5.84
C VAL A 61 12.83 3.92 5.07
N LEU A 62 13.88 3.22 4.61
CA LEU A 62 13.67 2.02 3.77
C LEU A 62 12.94 0.90 4.53
N PRO A 63 13.28 0.56 5.78
CA PRO A 63 12.52 -0.43 6.54
C PRO A 63 11.07 0.01 6.79
N ALA A 64 10.85 1.30 7.10
CA ALA A 64 9.51 1.84 7.31
C ALA A 64 8.64 1.77 6.05
N LEU A 65 9.23 2.03 4.87
CA LEU A 65 8.55 1.88 3.58
C LEU A 65 8.16 0.42 3.32
N SER A 66 9.08 -0.52 3.52
CA SER A 66 8.82 -1.96 3.34
C SER A 66 7.71 -2.44 4.26
N GLU A 67 7.74 -2.07 5.55
CA GLU A 67 6.68 -2.42 6.51
C GLU A 67 5.32 -1.85 6.06
N LEU A 68 5.29 -0.60 5.59
CA LEU A 68 4.03 0.02 5.15
C LEU A 68 3.44 -0.71 3.94
N VAL A 69 4.27 -1.04 2.95
CA VAL A 69 3.85 -1.77 1.75
C VAL A 69 3.32 -3.16 2.11
N GLU A 70 4.02 -3.89 2.98
CA GLU A 70 3.58 -5.20 3.45
C GLU A 70 2.29 -5.13 4.25
N ALA A 71 2.16 -4.15 5.13
CA ALA A 71 0.94 -3.88 5.86
C ALA A 71 -0.22 -3.59 4.90
N ILE A 72 -0.04 -2.72 3.91
CA ILE A 72 -1.12 -2.38 2.98
C ILE A 72 -1.58 -3.63 2.22
N LYS A 73 -0.65 -4.41 1.67
CA LYS A 73 -0.94 -5.62 0.91
C LYS A 73 -1.62 -6.72 1.72
N SER A 74 -1.25 -6.89 2.99
CA SER A 74 -1.73 -8.01 3.81
C SER A 74 -3.08 -7.76 4.46
N ARG A 75 -3.35 -6.52 4.89
CA ARG A 75 -4.55 -6.21 5.70
C ARG A 75 -5.43 -5.11 5.16
N VAL A 76 -4.94 -4.24 4.28
CA VAL A 76 -5.68 -3.03 3.88
C VAL A 76 -6.43 -3.23 2.56
N VAL A 77 -5.81 -3.86 1.57
CA VAL A 77 -6.40 -4.05 0.24
C VAL A 77 -7.05 -5.42 0.10
N ARG A 78 -8.12 -5.47 -0.70
CA ARG A 78 -8.78 -6.70 -1.15
C ARG A 78 -8.74 -6.71 -2.67
N GLU A 79 -8.20 -7.80 -3.20
CA GLU A 79 -7.91 -8.00 -4.61
C GLU A 79 -8.77 -9.15 -5.15
N GLU A 80 -9.56 -8.89 -6.19
CA GLU A 80 -10.31 -9.91 -6.92
C GLU A 80 -9.84 -9.95 -8.38
N GLU A 81 -9.25 -11.08 -8.79
CA GLU A 81 -8.78 -11.28 -10.17
C GLU A 81 -9.94 -11.38 -11.15
N MET A 82 -9.87 -10.61 -12.25
CA MET A 82 -10.81 -10.71 -13.36
C MET A 82 -10.18 -11.56 -14.48
N THR A 83 -10.75 -12.74 -14.76
CA THR A 83 -10.27 -13.69 -15.79
C THR A 83 -11.23 -13.80 -16.98
#